data_AF-A0A193SJ48-F1
#
_entry.id   AF-A0A193SJ48-F1
#
_cell.length_a   1.000
_cell.length_b   1.000
_cell.length_c   1.000
_cell.angle_alpha   90.00
_cell.angle_beta   90.00
_cell.angle_gamma   90.00
#
_symmetry.space_group_name_H-M   'P 1'
#
loop_
_entity.id
_entity.type
_entity.pdbx_description
1 polymer ?
#
loop_
_entity_poly.entity_id
_entity_poly.type
_entity_poly.pdbx_seq_one_letter_code
_entity_poly.pdbx_strand_id
1 'polypeptide(L)'
;MNTFSKTADRQGHVAGNAVPGRGKTLLCALFAVCLLGSSSAFAGDPCKSVLCLYGKFTGNSGGSECRSAELDYFSILVKKHGNIKWSQTATARQDYLNSCPGADQGYTKKINDKFGKVRG
;
A
#
# COMPACT_ATOMS: atom_id res chain seq x y z
N MET A 1 2.54 26.37 -41.04
CA MET A 1 2.94 25.35 -40.05
C MET A 1 4.45 25.14 -40.28
N ASN A 2 5.39 25.87 -39.66
CA ASN A 2 5.56 26.21 -38.24
C ASN A 2 5.56 24.90 -37.42
N THR A 3 6.55 24.46 -36.63
CA THR A 3 7.91 24.92 -36.22
C THR A 3 8.55 23.69 -35.50
N PHE A 4 9.83 23.27 -35.60
CA PHE A 4 11.10 23.83 -36.11
C PHE A 4 12.06 22.69 -36.59
N SER A 5 13.24 23.04 -37.13
CA SER A 5 14.39 22.11 -37.32
C SER A 5 15.54 22.50 -36.38
N LYS A 6 16.30 21.56 -35.78
CA LYS A 6 17.70 21.83 -35.41
C LYS A 6 18.59 20.60 -35.23
N THR A 7 19.64 20.55 -36.05
CA THR A 7 20.84 19.73 -35.95
C THR A 7 21.80 20.20 -34.84
N ALA A 8 22.74 19.31 -34.47
CA ALA A 8 24.11 19.59 -34.04
C ALA A 8 24.47 19.51 -32.54
N ASP A 9 25.52 18.73 -32.29
CA ASP A 9 26.64 18.93 -31.34
C ASP A 9 26.30 19.00 -29.83
N ARG A 10 26.95 18.24 -28.94
CA ARG A 10 28.40 18.24 -28.76
C ARG A 10 28.95 17.05 -27.97
N GLN A 11 30.01 16.45 -28.50
CA GLN A 11 30.83 15.46 -27.81
C GLN A 11 31.84 16.17 -26.88
N GLY A 12 31.91 15.77 -25.60
CA GLY A 12 32.63 16.51 -24.55
C GLY A 12 33.33 15.61 -23.53
N HIS A 13 34.46 15.06 -23.96
CA HIS A 13 35.42 14.20 -23.23
C HIS A 13 35.69 14.56 -21.75
N VAL A 14 35.64 13.56 -20.84
CA VAL A 14 36.52 13.48 -19.67
C VAL A 14 37.04 12.04 -19.43
N ALA A 15 38.36 11.90 -19.59
CA ALA A 15 39.27 10.85 -19.18
C ALA A 15 38.70 9.60 -18.45
N GLY A 16 38.74 8.46 -19.14
CA GLY A 16 38.81 7.16 -18.47
C GLY A 16 40.24 6.90 -17.97
N ASN A 17 40.38 6.50 -16.70
CA ASN A 17 41.62 5.97 -16.16
C ASN A 17 41.62 4.45 -16.29
N ALA A 18 42.66 3.88 -16.90
CA ALA A 18 42.74 2.45 -17.15
C ALA A 18 43.09 1.66 -15.87
N VAL A 19 42.37 0.56 -15.63
CA VAL A 19 42.81 -0.50 -14.71
C VAL A 19 42.69 -1.84 -15.45
N PRO A 20 43.81 -2.51 -15.79
CA PRO A 20 43.77 -3.81 -16.44
C PRO A 20 43.53 -4.93 -15.41
N GLY A 21 42.48 -5.73 -15.60
CA GLY A 21 42.07 -6.76 -14.64
C GLY A 21 41.42 -7.97 -15.32
N ARG A 22 42.25 -8.94 -15.74
CA ARG A 22 41.84 -10.18 -16.42
C ARG A 22 41.09 -11.11 -15.46
N GLY A 23 39.76 -10.97 -15.36
CA GLY A 23 38.89 -11.77 -14.49
C GLY A 23 37.62 -12.23 -15.22
N LYS A 24 37.23 -13.49 -15.03
CA LYS A 24 36.12 -14.14 -15.73
C LYS A 24 34.86 -14.14 -14.85
N THR A 25 33.68 -13.91 -15.44
CA THR A 25 32.34 -14.01 -14.78
C THR A 25 32.12 -12.97 -13.65
N LEU A 26 30.91 -12.55 -13.24
CA LEU A 26 29.55 -13.06 -13.42
C LEU A 26 28.54 -11.94 -13.78
N LEU A 27 27.41 -12.34 -14.36
CA LEU A 27 26.16 -11.58 -14.34
C LEU A 27 25.61 -11.51 -12.91
N CYS A 28 25.47 -10.31 -12.34
CA CYS A 28 24.72 -10.07 -11.10
C CYS A 28 23.49 -9.21 -11.41
N ALA A 29 22.32 -9.86 -11.50
CA ALA A 29 21.06 -9.19 -11.78
C ALA A 29 20.62 -8.33 -10.58
N LEU A 30 20.51 -7.01 -10.78
CA LEU A 30 20.00 -6.08 -9.77
C LEU A 30 18.46 -5.99 -9.86
N PHE A 31 17.77 -6.92 -9.20
CA PHE A 31 16.33 -6.84 -8.93
C PHE A 31 16.04 -6.83 -7.43
N ALA A 32 16.65 -5.90 -6.72
CA ALA A 32 16.31 -5.59 -5.33
C ALA A 32 15.05 -4.70 -5.29
N VAL A 33 13.87 -5.32 -5.28
CA VAL A 33 12.60 -4.62 -5.03
C VAL A 33 12.54 -4.21 -3.57
N CYS A 34 12.74 -2.92 -3.31
CA CYS A 34 12.59 -2.33 -1.98
C CYS A 34 11.11 -2.11 -1.65
N LEU A 35 10.47 -3.08 -0.98
CA LEU A 35 9.17 -2.91 -0.34
C LEU A 35 9.30 -2.07 0.95
N LEU A 36 9.75 -0.82 0.82
CA LEU A 36 9.65 0.18 1.88
C LEU A 36 8.23 0.76 1.88
N GLY A 37 7.29 -0.06 2.34
CA GLY A 37 5.93 0.40 2.61
C GLY A 37 5.95 1.40 3.77
N SER A 38 5.62 2.65 3.49
CA SER A 38 5.46 3.69 4.51
C SER A 38 4.42 3.24 5.53
N SER A 39 4.86 2.93 6.76
CA SER A 39 3.98 2.54 7.85
C SER A 39 3.14 3.74 8.29
N SER A 40 1.97 3.89 7.69
CA SER A 40 0.90 4.72 8.23
C SER A 40 0.62 4.26 9.66
N ALA A 41 0.75 5.16 10.65
CA ALA A 41 0.83 4.85 12.07
C ALA A 41 -0.52 4.44 12.71
N PHE A 42 -1.19 3.47 12.10
CA PHE A 42 -2.29 2.72 12.69
C PHE A 42 -1.71 1.53 13.45
N ALA A 43 -2.28 1.21 14.62
CA ALA A 43 -1.71 0.21 15.53
C ALA A 43 -1.81 -1.26 15.04
N GLY A 44 -2.53 -1.51 13.94
CA GLY A 44 -2.73 -2.83 13.34
C GLY A 44 -2.45 -2.84 11.84
N ASP A 45 -2.21 -4.01 11.25
CA ASP A 45 -1.76 -4.15 9.87
C ASP A 45 -2.91 -3.96 8.85
N PRO A 46 -2.92 -2.86 8.05
CA PRO A 46 -4.04 -2.54 7.17
C PRO A 46 -4.19 -3.56 6.03
N CYS A 47 -3.09 -4.15 5.56
CA CYS A 47 -3.12 -5.11 4.45
C CYS A 47 -3.68 -6.47 4.87
N LYS A 48 -3.29 -6.96 6.06
CA LYS A 48 -3.87 -8.15 6.69
C LYS A 48 -5.35 -7.91 6.99
N SER A 49 -5.72 -6.74 7.48
CA SER A 49 -7.11 -6.34 7.69
C SER A 49 -7.94 -6.35 6.41
N VAL A 50 -7.44 -5.76 5.30
CA VAL A 50 -8.11 -5.84 3.99
C VAL A 50 -8.31 -7.30 3.57
N LEU A 51 -7.28 -8.14 3.65
CA LEU A 51 -7.37 -9.56 3.25
C LEU A 51 -8.37 -10.35 4.11
N CYS A 52 -8.34 -10.15 5.42
CA CYS A 52 -9.21 -10.83 6.38
C CYS A 52 -10.67 -10.39 6.25
N LEU A 53 -10.91 -9.09 6.12
CA LEU A 53 -12.25 -8.54 5.90
C LEU A 53 -12.79 -8.86 4.50
N TYR A 54 -11.92 -9.05 3.50
CA TYR A 54 -12.33 -9.57 2.19
C TYR A 54 -12.84 -11.00 2.30
N GLY A 55 -12.12 -11.88 3.01
CA GLY A 55 -12.61 -13.23 3.34
C GLY A 55 -13.96 -13.18 4.08
N LYS A 56 -14.06 -12.36 5.13
CA LYS A 56 -15.32 -12.14 5.86
C LYS A 56 -16.45 -11.62 4.96
N PHE A 57 -16.13 -10.78 3.97
CA PHE A 57 -17.09 -10.22 3.02
C PHE A 57 -17.60 -11.28 2.02
N THR A 58 -16.74 -12.19 1.58
CA THR A 58 -17.10 -13.30 0.67
C THR A 58 -17.68 -14.53 1.39
N GLY A 59 -17.71 -14.53 2.72
CA GLY A 59 -18.25 -15.62 3.55
C GLY A 59 -17.22 -16.64 4.02
N ASN A 60 -15.92 -16.40 3.77
CA ASN A 60 -14.81 -17.26 4.16
C ASN A 60 -14.02 -16.66 5.32
N SER A 61 -14.30 -17.07 6.56
CA SER A 61 -13.55 -16.63 7.74
C SER A 61 -12.11 -17.14 7.74
N GLY A 62 -11.12 -16.25 7.82
CA GLY A 62 -9.69 -16.61 7.91
C GLY A 62 -9.24 -17.15 9.28
N GLY A 63 -10.14 -17.82 10.02
CA GLY A 63 -9.86 -18.45 11.31
C GLY A 63 -9.37 -17.50 12.41
N SER A 64 -8.62 -18.05 13.37
CA SER A 64 -7.92 -17.31 14.43
C SER A 64 -6.99 -16.22 13.87
N GLU A 65 -6.33 -16.53 12.75
CA GLU A 65 -5.27 -15.72 12.13
C GLU A 65 -5.76 -14.37 11.61
N CYS A 66 -7.07 -14.25 11.40
CA CYS A 66 -7.72 -13.02 10.99
C CYS A 66 -8.40 -12.26 12.12
N ARG A 67 -8.65 -12.90 13.28
CA ARG A 67 -9.44 -12.28 14.35
C ARG A 67 -8.82 -10.99 14.88
N SER A 68 -7.50 -10.93 15.02
CA SER A 68 -6.81 -9.71 15.46
C SER A 68 -6.93 -8.58 14.43
N ALA A 69 -6.77 -8.88 13.14
CA ALA A 69 -6.87 -7.88 12.06
C ALA A 69 -8.32 -7.38 11.87
N GLU A 70 -9.32 -8.26 12.02
CA GLU A 70 -10.72 -7.84 12.09
C GLU A 70 -10.96 -6.90 13.29
N LEU A 71 -10.42 -7.23 14.46
CA LEU A 71 -10.52 -6.40 15.66
C LEU A 71 -9.81 -5.05 15.49
N ASP A 72 -8.64 -4.99 14.83
CA ASP A 72 -7.94 -3.74 14.52
C ASP A 72 -8.85 -2.78 13.75
N TYR A 73 -9.46 -3.26 12.66
CA TYR A 73 -10.45 -2.49 11.89
C TYR A 73 -11.67 -2.07 12.72
N PHE A 74 -12.24 -2.97 13.52
CA PHE A 74 -13.43 -2.66 14.31
C PHE A 74 -13.15 -1.77 15.53
N SER A 75 -11.91 -1.75 16.04
CA SER A 75 -11.45 -0.89 17.14
C SER A 75 -11.46 0.59 16.77
N ILE A 76 -11.29 0.90 15.47
CA ILE A 76 -11.40 2.25 14.92
C ILE A 76 -12.82 2.74 15.15
N LEU A 77 -12.98 3.67 16.10
CA LEU A 77 -14.24 4.23 16.55
C LEU A 77 -14.07 5.73 16.82
N VAL A 78 -14.65 6.57 15.96
CA VAL A 78 -14.68 8.02 16.21
C VAL A 78 -15.82 8.31 17.18
N LYS A 79 -15.49 8.84 18.37
CA LYS A 79 -16.46 9.19 19.42
C LYS A 79 -16.50 10.70 19.66
N LYS A 80 -17.70 11.25 19.90
CA LYS A 80 -17.89 12.64 20.34
C LYS A 80 -18.95 12.67 21.45
N HIS A 81 -18.58 13.22 22.61
CA HIS A 81 -19.40 13.26 23.83
C HIS A 81 -19.94 11.86 24.19
N GLY A 82 -19.04 10.88 24.32
CA GLY A 82 -19.35 9.47 24.60
C GLY A 82 -20.00 8.68 23.43
N ASN A 83 -20.66 9.37 22.49
CA ASN A 83 -21.44 8.76 21.43
C ASN A 83 -20.56 8.40 20.21
N ILE A 84 -20.73 7.20 19.66
CA ILE A 84 -20.04 6.77 18.43
C ILE A 84 -20.63 7.54 17.23
N LYS A 85 -19.76 8.13 16.43
CA LYS A 85 -20.09 8.81 15.19
C LYS A 85 -19.88 7.86 14.02
N TRP A 86 -20.90 7.07 13.69
CA TRP A 86 -20.81 6.00 12.67
C TRP A 86 -20.38 6.50 11.29
N SER A 87 -20.78 7.71 10.88
CA SER A 87 -20.34 8.28 9.59
C SER A 87 -18.83 8.55 9.60
N GLN A 88 -18.32 9.30 10.59
CA GLN A 88 -16.89 9.57 10.77
C GLN A 88 -16.07 8.28 11.01
N THR A 89 -16.65 7.31 11.70
CA THR A 89 -16.05 5.99 11.94
C THR A 89 -15.87 5.22 10.64
N ALA A 90 -16.88 5.21 9.76
CA ALA A 90 -16.79 4.60 8.43
C ALA A 90 -15.74 5.29 7.55
N THR A 91 -15.57 6.61 7.66
CA THR A 91 -14.48 7.34 6.98
C THR A 91 -13.12 6.88 7.51
N ALA A 92 -12.87 6.95 8.82
CA ALA A 92 -11.59 6.52 9.41
C ALA A 92 -11.26 5.04 9.12
N ARG A 93 -12.28 4.17 9.08
CA ARG A 93 -12.16 2.77 8.65
C ARG A 93 -11.84 2.63 7.16
N GLN A 94 -12.38 3.48 6.29
CA GLN A 94 -12.00 3.53 4.87
C GLN A 94 -10.53 3.92 4.71
N ASP A 95 -10.11 4.98 5.41
CA ASP A 95 -8.76 5.53 5.32
C ASP A 95 -7.71 4.51 5.78
N TYR A 96 -8.03 3.75 6.84
CA TYR A 96 -7.23 2.62 7.29
C TYR A 96 -7.11 1.50 6.25
N LEU A 97 -8.20 1.07 5.60
CA LEU A 97 -8.10 0.04 4.55
C LEU A 97 -7.34 0.56 3.32
N ASN A 98 -7.51 1.84 2.98
CA ASN A 98 -6.83 2.50 1.87
C ASN A 98 -5.33 2.75 2.12
N SER A 99 -4.86 2.65 3.36
CA SER A 99 -3.43 2.81 3.66
C SER A 99 -2.60 1.56 3.36
N CYS A 100 -3.24 0.44 3.02
CA CYS A 100 -2.55 -0.69 2.39
C CYS A 100 -2.25 -0.36 0.91
N PRO A 101 -0.99 -0.20 0.49
CA PRO A 101 -0.64 0.22 -0.88
C PRO A 101 -0.95 -0.85 -1.95
N GLY A 102 -1.13 -2.10 -1.55
CA GLY A 102 -1.50 -3.21 -2.44
C GLY A 102 -3.00 -3.52 -2.50
N ALA A 103 -3.85 -2.75 -1.80
CA ALA A 103 -5.28 -3.01 -1.74
C ALA A 103 -6.03 -2.38 -2.92
N ASP A 104 -6.90 -3.17 -3.57
CA ASP A 104 -7.84 -2.65 -4.56
C ASP A 104 -8.89 -1.77 -3.88
N GLN A 105 -8.93 -0.49 -4.26
CA GLN A 105 -9.82 0.51 -3.64
C GLN A 105 -11.31 0.23 -3.89
N GLY A 106 -11.65 -0.53 -4.94
CA GLY A 106 -13.02 -0.98 -5.18
C GLY A 106 -13.47 -2.01 -4.14
N TYR A 107 -12.59 -2.94 -3.76
CA TYR A 107 -12.84 -3.91 -2.70
C TYR A 107 -12.74 -3.31 -1.30
N THR A 108 -11.77 -2.43 -0.99
CA THR A 108 -11.75 -1.73 0.32
C THR A 108 -13.05 -0.96 0.53
N LYS A 109 -13.56 -0.27 -0.51
CA LYS A 109 -14.85 0.42 -0.46
C LYS A 109 -16.01 -0.55 -0.24
N LYS A 110 -16.12 -1.65 -0.99
CA LYS A 110 -17.21 -2.65 -0.79
C LYS A 110 -17.20 -3.26 0.63
N ILE A 111 -16.01 -3.55 1.16
CA ILE A 111 -15.81 -4.02 2.54
C ILE A 111 -16.32 -2.97 3.54
N ASN A 112 -15.95 -1.70 3.34
CA ASN A 112 -16.33 -0.63 4.24
C ASN A 112 -17.79 -0.17 4.09
N ASP A 113 -18.39 -0.28 2.91
CA ASP A 113 -19.83 -0.09 2.71
C ASP A 113 -20.63 -1.15 3.51
N LYS A 114 -20.10 -2.37 3.63
CA LYS A 114 -20.69 -3.48 4.42
C LYS A 114 -20.44 -3.34 5.93
N PHE A 115 -19.23 -2.97 6.35
CA PHE A 115 -18.79 -3.07 7.75
C PHE A 115 -18.41 -1.74 8.43
N GLY A 116 -18.28 -0.63 7.70
CA GLY A 116 -17.78 0.65 8.22
C GLY A 116 -18.69 1.28 9.29
N LYS A 117 -19.99 0.96 9.26
CA LYS A 117 -21.01 1.48 10.18
C LYS A 117 -21.54 0.43 11.18
N VAL A 118 -21.01 -0.80 11.18
CA VAL A 118 -21.44 -1.83 12.11
C VAL A 118 -20.56 -1.88 13.35
N ARG A 119 -21.15 -2.34 14.45
CA ARG A 119 -20.41 -2.86 15.60
C ARG A 119 -19.89 -4.24 15.21
N GLY A 120 -18.57 -4.44 15.28
CA GLY A 120 -17.92 -5.74 15.08
C GLY A 120 -17.70 -6.48 16.38
#